data_AF-A0A368XMG5-F1
#
_entry.id   AF-A0A368XMG5-F1
#
_cell.length_a   1.000
_cell.length_b   1.000
_cell.length_c   1.000
_cell.angle_alpha   90.00
_cell.angle_beta   90.00
_cell.angle_gamma   90.00
#
_symmetry.space_group_name_H-M   'P 1'
#
loop_
_entity.id
_entity.type
_entity.pdbx_description
1 polymer ?
#
loop_
_entity_poly.entity_id
_entity_poly.type
_entity_poly.pdbx_seq_one_letter_code
_entity_poly.pdbx_strand_id
1 'polypeptide(L)'
;MQAQARQQARPARPWWRYGMVWMVIGGPLVVVVAGIATAVIAFRGADPVVRPAPAQVAAEEAFDLQPAMAGRNHAATGSVPAPR
;
A
#
# COMPACT_ATOMS: atom_id res chain seq x y z
N MET A 1 -57.30 45.83 7.89
CA MET A 1 -56.01 46.10 7.24
C MET A 1 -54.90 45.71 8.20
N GLN A 2 -54.44 44.46 8.18
CA GLN A 2 -53.26 44.04 8.97
C GLN A 2 -52.05 44.08 8.04
N ALA A 3 -51.19 45.06 8.25
CA ALA A 3 -49.91 45.17 7.55
C ALA A 3 -49.03 43.99 7.99
N GLN A 4 -48.73 43.10 7.04
CA GLN A 4 -47.73 42.06 7.20
C GLN A 4 -46.38 42.75 7.41
N ALA A 5 -45.89 42.74 8.65
CA ALA A 5 -44.52 43.13 8.95
C ALA A 5 -43.60 42.21 8.14
N ARG A 6 -42.91 42.78 7.14
CA ARG A 6 -41.90 42.08 6.35
C ARG A 6 -40.86 41.53 7.33
N GLN A 7 -40.90 40.23 7.60
CA GLN A 7 -39.85 39.54 8.32
C GLN A 7 -38.58 39.67 7.46
N GLN A 8 -37.70 40.59 7.85
CA GLN A 8 -36.41 40.74 7.21
C GLN A 8 -35.60 39.48 7.50
N ALA A 9 -35.46 38.60 6.50
CA ALA A 9 -34.59 37.44 6.59
C ALA A 9 -33.16 37.93 6.82
N ARG A 10 -32.56 37.59 7.96
CA ARG A 10 -31.14 37.88 8.20
C ARG A 10 -30.31 37.09 7.19
N PRO A 11 -29.32 37.71 6.51
CA PRO A 11 -28.46 36.98 5.60
C PRO A 11 -27.71 35.90 6.39
N ALA A 12 -27.81 34.65 5.92
CA ALA A 12 -27.08 33.54 6.50
C ALA A 12 -25.57 33.79 6.41
N ARG A 13 -24.83 33.46 7.46
CA ARG A 13 -23.38 33.61 7.47
C ARG A 13 -22.74 32.54 6.57
N PRO A 14 -21.62 32.85 5.89
CA PRO A 14 -20.89 31.85 5.12
C PRO A 14 -20.48 30.65 5.98
N TRP A 15 -20.61 29.45 5.42
CA TRP A 15 -20.50 28.17 6.14
C TRP A 15 -19.11 27.92 6.77
N TRP A 16 -18.04 28.39 6.13
CA TRP A 16 -16.65 28.24 6.61
C TRP A 16 -16.37 28.98 7.94
N ARG A 17 -17.28 29.87 8.37
CA ARG A 17 -17.17 30.58 9.66
C ARG A 17 -17.67 29.74 10.85
N TYR A 18 -18.38 28.65 10.61
CA TYR A 18 -18.86 27.80 11.70
C TYR A 18 -17.76 26.81 12.12
N GLY A 19 -17.33 26.87 13.38
CA GLY A 19 -16.29 25.97 13.92
C GLY A 19 -16.62 24.48 13.78
N MET A 20 -17.91 24.12 13.82
CA MET A 20 -18.38 22.74 13.62
C MET A 20 -17.95 22.16 12.26
N VAL A 21 -17.91 22.98 11.20
CA VAL A 21 -17.48 22.55 9.87
C VAL A 21 -16.04 22.07 9.89
N TRP A 22 -15.17 22.75 10.62
CA TRP A 22 -13.77 22.36 10.74
C TRP A 22 -13.58 21.06 11.53
N MET A 23 -14.45 20.76 12.50
CA MET A 23 -14.42 19.46 13.21
C MET A 23 -14.83 18.31 12.28
N VAL A 24 -15.84 18.55 11.43
CA VAL A 24 -16.31 17.56 10.44
C VAL A 24 -15.27 17.32 9.36
N ILE A 25 -14.59 18.36 8.88
CA ILE A 25 -13.52 18.24 7.88
C ILE A 25 -12.23 17.70 8.52
N GLY A 26 -11.95 18.09 9.76
CA GLY A 26 -10.72 17.76 10.47
C GLY A 26 -10.56 16.25 10.70
N GLY A 27 -11.61 15.55 11.11
CA GLY A 27 -11.56 14.09 11.29
C GLY A 27 -11.07 13.32 10.06
N PRO A 28 -11.74 13.46 8.90
CA PRO A 28 -11.30 12.87 7.64
C PRO A 28 -9.92 13.35 7.19
N LEU A 29 -9.60 14.65 7.36
CA LEU A 29 -8.30 15.20 6.99
C LEU A 29 -7.16 14.52 7.76
N VAL A 30 -7.33 14.29 9.07
CA VAL A 30 -6.35 13.61 9.91
C VAL A 30 -6.10 12.18 9.43
N VAL A 31 -7.16 11.45 9.06
CA VAL A 31 -7.04 10.08 8.52
C VAL A 31 -6.25 10.06 7.21
N VAL A 32 -6.52 11.00 6.30
CA VAL A 32 -5.78 11.12 5.03
C VAL A 32 -4.30 11.38 5.28
N VAL A 33 -3.97 12.32 6.17
CA VAL A 33 -2.57 12.62 6.55
C VAL A 33 -1.90 11.40 7.18
N ALA A 34 -2.58 10.69 8.09
CA ALA A 34 -2.06 9.49 8.71
C ALA A 34 -1.80 8.37 7.69
N GLY A 35 -2.70 8.18 6.72
CA GLY A 35 -2.53 7.21 5.63
C GLY A 35 -1.32 7.53 4.75
N ILE A 36 -1.14 8.81 4.38
CA ILE A 36 0.04 9.26 3.63
C ILE A 36 1.32 9.04 4.45
N ALA A 37 1.32 9.43 5.73
CA ALA A 37 2.49 9.23 6.60
C ALA A 37 2.87 7.76 6.69
N THR A 38 1.88 6.87 6.82
CA THR A 38 2.08 5.42 6.83
C THR A 38 2.67 4.93 5.52
N ALA A 39 2.15 5.38 4.39
CA ALA A 39 2.67 5.04 3.07
C ALA A 39 4.13 5.50 2.90
N VAL A 40 4.47 6.70 3.36
CA VAL A 40 5.85 7.22 3.31
C VAL A 40 6.79 6.35 4.15
N ILE A 41 6.36 5.94 5.34
CA ILE A 41 7.16 5.04 6.20
C ILE A 41 7.37 3.70 5.49
N ALA A 42 6.31 3.13 4.90
CA ALA A 42 6.38 1.86 4.18
C ALA A 42 7.34 1.93 2.99
N PHE A 43 7.30 2.98 2.17
CA PHE A 43 8.18 3.11 1.02
C PHE A 43 9.65 3.32 1.39
N ARG A 44 9.94 4.03 2.48
CA ARG A 44 11.32 4.28 2.92
C ARG A 44 12.00 3.04 3.52
N GLY A 45 11.22 2.13 4.11
CA GLY A 45 11.71 0.88 4.70
C GLY A 45 11.45 -0.35 3.84
N ALA A 46 11.00 -0.19 2.60
CA ALA A 46 10.71 -1.31 1.72
C ALA A 46 12.00 -2.04 1.36
N ASP A 47 12.07 -3.33 1.70
CA ASP A 47 13.15 -4.21 1.28
C ASP A 47 13.19 -4.27 -0.25
N PRO A 48 14.38 -4.24 -0.88
CA PRO A 48 14.49 -4.35 -2.32
C PRO A 48 13.87 -5.66 -2.80
N VAL A 49 13.04 -5.58 -3.86
CA VAL A 49 12.45 -6.78 -4.46
C VAL A 49 13.57 -7.73 -4.90
N VAL A 50 13.70 -8.86 -4.20
CA VAL A 50 14.61 -9.94 -4.56
C VAL A 50 14.13 -10.51 -5.88
N ARG A 51 14.78 -10.09 -6.97
CA ARG A 51 14.60 -10.73 -8.28
C ARG A 51 15.45 -11.98 -8.29
N PRO A 52 14.87 -13.17 -8.52
CA PRO A 52 15.71 -14.33 -8.75
C PRO A 52 16.53 -14.07 -10.01
N ALA A 53 17.83 -14.33 -9.95
CA ALA A 53 18.66 -14.24 -11.13
C ALA A 53 18.10 -15.24 -12.17
N PRO A 54 18.05 -14.91 -13.47
CA PRO A 54 17.44 -15.78 -14.48
C PRO A 54 18.05 -17.19 -14.49
N ALA A 55 19.33 -17.32 -14.12
CA ALA A 55 20.00 -18.61 -13.99
C ALA A 55 19.53 -19.43 -12.77
N GLN A 56 19.08 -18.78 -11.69
CA GLN A 56 18.59 -19.46 -10.48
C GLN A 56 17.22 -20.09 -10.73
N VAL A 57 16.31 -19.36 -11.37
CA VAL A 57 14.99 -19.91 -11.77
C VAL A 57 15.16 -21.07 -12.76
N ALA A 58 16.01 -20.89 -13.77
CA ALA A 58 16.28 -21.95 -14.74
C ALA A 58 16.94 -23.18 -14.11
N ALA A 59 17.79 -23.00 -13.09
CA ALA A 59 18.41 -24.10 -12.35
C ALA A 59 17.43 -24.81 -11.41
N GLU A 60 16.51 -24.08 -10.76
CA GLU A 60 15.45 -24.67 -9.94
C GLU A 60 14.45 -25.44 -10.80
N GLU A 61 13.99 -24.86 -11.91
CA GLU A 61 13.14 -25.58 -12.87
C GLU A 61 13.85 -26.81 -13.44
N ALA A 62 15.14 -26.72 -13.76
CA ALA A 62 15.92 -27.88 -14.21
C ALA A 62 16.09 -28.95 -13.11
N PHE A 63 16.18 -28.54 -11.85
CA PHE A 63 16.23 -29.45 -10.70
C PHE A 63 14.87 -30.13 -10.46
N ASP A 64 13.76 -29.40 -10.63
CA ASP A 64 12.41 -29.95 -10.49
C ASP A 64 12.04 -30.94 -11.60
N LEU A 65 12.63 -30.79 -12.79
CA LEU A 65 12.45 -31.69 -13.92
C LEU A 65 13.41 -32.91 -13.90
N GLN A 66 14.30 -33.01 -12.91
CA GLN A 66 15.24 -34.12 -12.83
C GLN A 66 14.53 -35.41 -12.34
N PRO A 67 14.98 -36.61 -12.77
CA PRO A 67 14.36 -37.87 -12.35
C PRO A 67 14.45 -38.05 -10.82
N ALA A 68 13.39 -38.59 -10.22
CA ALA A 68 13.24 -38.69 -8.75
C ALA A 68 14.43 -39.36 -8.03
N MET A 69 15.07 -40.33 -8.68
CA MET A 69 16.29 -40.98 -8.16
C MET A 69 17.51 -40.03 -8.12
N ALA A 70 17.67 -39.18 -9.13
CA ALA A 70 18.77 -38.20 -9.17
C ALA A 70 18.61 -37.12 -8.09
N GLY A 71 17.39 -36.62 -7.87
CA GLY A 71 17.15 -35.62 -6.83
C GLY A 71 17.46 -36.10 -5.40
N ARG A 72 17.12 -37.37 -5.07
CA ARG A 72 17.51 -37.97 -3.78
C ARG A 72 19.03 -38.10 -3.62
N ASN A 73 19.74 -38.40 -4.71
CA ASN A 73 21.20 -38.54 -4.68
C ASN A 73 21.91 -37.17 -4.60
N HIS A 74 21.35 -36.13 -5.20
CA HIS A 74 21.89 -34.77 -5.12
C HIS A 74 21.88 -34.19 -3.70
N ALA A 75 20.80 -34.42 -2.93
CA ALA A 75 20.71 -34.00 -1.53
C ALA A 75 21.78 -34.65 -0.63
N ALA A 76 22.25 -35.85 -0.97
CA ALA A 76 23.29 -36.57 -0.25
C ALA A 76 24.72 -36.16 -0.64
N THR A 77 24.92 -35.53 -1.82
CA THR A 77 26.26 -35.34 -2.41
C THR A 77 26.67 -33.86 -2.55
N GLY A 78 25.72 -32.91 -2.49
CA GLY A 78 26.01 -31.47 -2.38
C GLY A 78 26.68 -30.78 -3.59
N SER A 79 26.87 -31.48 -4.72
CA SER A 79 27.57 -30.93 -5.88
C SER A 79 26.60 -30.28 -6.88
N VAL A 80 26.70 -28.95 -7.03
CA VAL A 80 26.17 -28.24 -8.22
C VAL A 80 27.17 -28.43 -9.36
N PRO A 81 26.77 -28.96 -10.54
CA PRO A 81 27.68 -29.09 -11.68
C PRO A 81 28.19 -27.71 -12.12
N ALA A 82 29.51 -27.55 -12.24
CA ALA A 82 30.10 -26.31 -12.75
C ALA A 82 29.64 -26.07 -14.21
N PRO A 83 29.25 -24.83 -14.56
CA PRO A 83 28.87 -24.49 -15.92
C PRO A 83 30.10 -24.63 -16.83
N ARG A 84 29.89 -25.18 -18.03
CA ARG A 84 30.86 -25.15 -19.13
C ARG A 84 30.61 -23.94 -19.99
#